data_AF-A0A1H0EEY0-F1
#
_entry.id   AF-A0A1H0EEY0-F1
#
_cell.length_a   1.000
_cell.length_b   1.000
_cell.length_c   1.000
_cell.angle_alpha   90.00
_cell.angle_beta   90.00
_cell.angle_gamma   90.00
#
_symmetry.space_group_name_H-M   'P 1'
#
loop_
_entity.id
_entity.type
_entity.pdbx_description
1 polymer ?
#
loop_
_entity_poly.entity_id
_entity_poly.type
_entity_poly.pdbx_seq_one_letter_code
_entity_poly.pdbx_strand_id
1 'polypeptide(L)' 'MTDYDSIWRTQDEIRTVVNAVLGECIWNLNWNDPRMAIELELTLTLDDDEIDNLCCQFPITADYDGVGSRGSKFTFYL' A
#
# COMPACT_ATOMS: atom_id res chain seq x y z
N MET A 1 -3.07 6.39 -21.78
CA MET A 1 -2.13 7.37 -21.22
C MET A 1 -2.21 7.16 -19.72
N THR A 2 -1.12 6.72 -19.09
CA THR A 2 -1.10 6.45 -17.65
C THR A 2 -1.33 7.76 -16.90
N ASP A 3 -2.35 7.81 -16.05
CA ASP A 3 -2.73 9.02 -15.31
C ASP A 3 -1.85 9.15 -14.06
N TYR A 4 -0.64 9.67 -14.27
CA TYR A 4 0.35 9.83 -13.20
C TYR A 4 -0.11 10.77 -12.07
N ASP A 5 -1.03 11.69 -12.36
CA ASP A 5 -1.63 12.57 -11.35
C ASP A 5 -2.51 11.78 -10.38
N SER A 6 -3.38 10.90 -10.91
CA SER A 6 -4.21 10.01 -10.08
C SER A 6 -3.35 9.03 -9.29
N ILE A 7 -2.32 8.44 -9.91
CA ILE A 7 -1.38 7.53 -9.21
C ILE A 7 -0.71 8.25 -8.04
N TRP A 8 -0.20 9.45 -8.27
CA TRP A 8 0.49 10.22 -7.24
C TRP A 8 -0.46 10.60 -6.10
N ARG A 9 -1.69 11.01 -6.41
CA ARG A 9 -2.72 11.27 -5.39
C ARG A 9 -3.04 10.03 -4.56
N THR A 10 -3.25 8.88 -5.21
CA THR A 10 -3.50 7.62 -4.50
C THR A 10 -2.32 7.22 -3.61
N GLN A 11 -1.08 7.40 -4.07
CA GLN A 11 0.10 7.14 -3.24
C GLN A 11 0.13 8.03 -1.99
N ASP A 12 -0.23 9.30 -2.11
CA ASP A 12 -0.29 10.23 -0.97
C ASP A 12 -1.40 9.85 0.03
N GLU A 13 -2.56 9.42 -0.48
CA GLU A 13 -3.65 8.89 0.35
C GLU A 13 -3.24 7.62 1.10
N ILE A 14 -2.64 6.63 0.40
CA ILE A 14 -2.11 5.40 1.01
C ILE A 14 -1.12 5.75 2.11
N ARG A 15 -0.19 6.68 1.84
CA ARG A 15 0.82 7.11 2.81
C ARG A 15 0.19 7.72 4.06
N THR A 16 -0.84 8.55 3.88
CA THR A 16 -1.57 9.17 4.97
C THR A 16 -2.27 8.13 5.84
N VAL A 17 -2.96 7.17 5.23
CA VAL A 17 -3.66 6.09 5.95
C VAL A 17 -2.67 5.22 6.72
N VAL A 18 -1.59 4.75 6.09
CA VAL A 18 -0.57 3.92 6.76
C VAL A 18 0.04 4.67 7.94
N ASN A 19 0.42 5.93 7.75
CA ASN A 19 0.98 6.75 8.82
C ASN A 19 -0.01 6.98 9.97
N ALA A 20 -1.31 7.08 9.70
CA ALA A 20 -2.33 7.26 10.73
C ALA A 20 -2.61 5.98 11.54
N VAL A 21 -2.58 4.81 10.88
CA VAL A 21 -2.92 3.51 11.52
C VAL A 21 -1.70 2.89 12.19
N LEU A 22 -0.56 2.89 11.52
CA LEU A 22 0.65 2.14 11.91
C LEU A 22 1.85 3.03 12.22
N GLY A 23 1.74 4.34 11.97
CA GLY A 23 2.87 5.27 12.04
C GLY A 23 3.80 5.19 10.84
N GLU A 24 4.96 5.85 10.93
CA GLU A 24 5.96 5.89 9.87
C GLU A 24 6.66 4.53 9.67
N CYS A 25 5.99 3.63 8.95
CA CYS A 25 6.45 2.25 8.72
C CYS A 25 6.49 1.86 7.24
N ILE A 26 6.40 2.82 6.31
CA ILE A 26 6.50 2.55 4.88
C ILE A 26 7.96 2.34 4.52
N TRP A 27 8.28 1.16 3.98
CA TRP A 27 9.59 0.86 3.42
C TRP A 27 9.69 1.30 1.96
N ASN A 28 8.70 0.92 1.15
CA ASN A 28 8.67 1.22 -0.27
C ASN A 28 7.23 1.48 -0.71
N LEU A 29 7.02 2.48 -1.55
CA LEU A 29 5.73 2.78 -2.18
C LEU A 29 6.00 3.20 -3.61
N ASN A 30 5.68 2.34 -4.57
CA ASN A 30 6.04 2.57 -5.97
C ASN A 30 4.93 2.13 -6.93
N TRP A 31 4.84 2.79 -8.07
CA TRP A 31 3.97 2.37 -9.16
C TRP A 31 4.63 1.29 -10.00
N ASN A 32 3.90 0.21 -10.24
CA ASN A 32 4.29 -0.88 -11.11
C ASN A 32 3.50 -0.78 -12.43
N ASP A 33 4.11 -0.11 -13.41
CA ASP A 33 3.52 0.11 -14.74
C ASP A 33 3.04 -1.16 -15.46
N PRO A 34 3.82 -2.27 -15.54
CA PRO A 34 3.35 -3.48 -16.21
C PRO A 34 2.23 -4.20 -15.45
N ARG A 35 2.10 -4.02 -14.13
CA ARG A 35 0.98 -4.56 -13.33
C ARG A 35 -0.21 -3.62 -13.23
N MET A 36 -0.05 -2.37 -13.68
CA MET A 36 -1.01 -1.28 -13.45
C MET A 36 -1.46 -1.21 -11.99
N ALA A 37 -0.50 -1.32 -11.07
CA ALA A 37 -0.78 -1.35 -9.64
C ALA A 37 0.24 -0.54 -8.83
N ILE A 38 -0.19 0.03 -7.71
CA ILE A 38 0.71 0.59 -6.71
C ILE A 38 1.13 -0.55 -5.77
N GLU A 39 2.43 -0.71 -5.56
CA GLU A 39 3.00 -1.68 -4.64
C GLU A 39 3.49 -0.94 -3.40
N LEU A 40 2.98 -1.35 -2.24
CA LEU A 40 3.39 -0.89 -0.92
C LEU A 40 4.12 -2.02 -0.20
N GLU A 41 5.25 -1.70 0.42
CA GLU A 41 5.95 -2.57 1.33
C GLU A 41 6.17 -1.81 2.64
N LEU A 42 5.86 -2.48 3.75
CA LEU A 42 6.08 -1.96 5.09
C LEU A 42 7.42 -2.46 5.66
N THR A 43 7.93 -1.74 6.65
CA THR A 43 9.05 -2.17 7.49
C THR A 43 8.63 -3.16 8.58
N LEU A 44 7.32 -3.35 8.76
CA LEU A 44 6.70 -4.19 9.78
C LEU A 44 5.99 -5.37 9.11
N THR A 45 6.01 -6.52 9.77
CA THR A 45 5.17 -7.66 9.42
C THR A 45 3.91 -7.56 10.26
N LEU A 46 2.76 -7.47 9.59
CA LEU A 46 1.44 -7.35 10.20
C LEU A 46 0.81 -8.73 10.34
N ASP A 47 0.07 -8.95 11.41
CA ASP A 47 -0.79 -10.12 11.60
C ASP A 47 -2.09 -9.99 10.79
N ASP A 48 -2.82 -11.09 10.57
CA ASP A 48 -4.06 -11.10 9.76
C ASP A 48 -5.09 -10.05 10.20
N ASP A 49 -5.28 -9.83 11.50
CA ASP A 49 -6.19 -8.81 12.02
C ASP A 49 -5.73 -7.37 11.67
N GLU A 50 -4.43 -7.11 11.69
CA GLU A 50 -3.87 -5.80 11.34
C GLU A 50 -3.93 -5.56 9.83
N ILE A 51 -3.72 -6.61 9.03
CA ILE A 51 -3.86 -6.60 7.58
C ILE A 51 -5.31 -6.25 7.21
N ASP A 52 -6.30 -6.95 7.79
CA ASP A 52 -7.72 -6.72 7.51
C ASP A 52 -8.15 -5.31 7.92
N ASN A 53 -7.74 -4.87 9.12
CA ASN A 53 -8.03 -3.51 9.59
C ASN A 53 -7.43 -2.44 8.67
N LEU A 54 -6.15 -2.59 8.27
CA LEU A 54 -5.49 -1.64 7.38
C LEU A 54 -6.16 -1.62 5.99
N CYS A 55 -6.47 -2.80 5.44
CA CYS A 55 -7.18 -2.95 4.16
C CYS A 55 -8.53 -2.21 4.16
N CYS A 56 -9.26 -2.24 5.28
CA CYS A 56 -10.54 -1.54 5.42
C CYS A 56 -10.41 -0.01 5.48
N GLN A 57 -9.23 0.54 5.81
CA GLN A 57 -9.01 1.99 5.85
C GLN A 57 -8.64 2.58 4.48
N PHE A 58 -8.21 1.76 3.53
CA PHE A 58 -7.80 2.26 2.23
C PHE A 58 -9.01 2.69 1.38
N PRO A 59 -8.88 3.78 0.61
CA PRO A 59 -9.96 4.25 -0.28
C PRO A 59 -10.16 3.35 -1.51
N ILE A 60 -9.21 2.44 -1.76
CA ILE A 60 -9.18 1.54 -2.91
C ILE A 60 -8.89 0.12 -2.45
N THR A 61 -9.29 -0.86 -3.27
CA THR A 61 -9.06 -2.28 -2.98
C THR A 61 -7.57 -2.56 -2.84
N ALA A 62 -7.16 -2.99 -1.65
CA ALA A 62 -5.83 -3.47 -1.35
C ALA A 62 -5.85 -4.99 -1.28
N ASP A 63 -4.92 -5.63 -1.97
CA ASP A 63 -4.67 -7.07 -1.88
C ASP A 63 -3.37 -7.30 -1.11
N TYR A 64 -3.38 -8.25 -0.18
CA TYR A 64 -2.20 -8.60 0.58
C TYR A 64 -1.31 -9.58 -0.23
N ASP A 65 -0.15 -9.10 -0.65
CA ASP A 65 0.81 -9.84 -1.50
C ASP A 65 1.79 -10.71 -0.68
N GLY A 66 1.61 -10.76 0.65
CA GLY A 66 2.47 -11.52 1.56
C GLY A 66 3.54 -10.69 2.26
N VAL A 67 4.65 -11.32 2.64
CA VAL A 67 5.81 -10.66 3.27
C VAL A 67 6.92 -10.46 2.24
N GLY A 68 7.36 -9.22 2.09
CA GLY A 68 8.43 -8.78 1.21
C GLY A 68 9.83 -8.94 1.80
N SER A 69 10.71 -8.03 1.39
CA SER A 69 12.10 -7.98 1.87
C SER A 69 12.21 -7.48 3.31
N ARG A 70 11.30 -6.61 3.73
CA ARG A 70 11.31 -5.98 5.06
C ARG A 70 10.08 -6.29 5.90
N GLY A 71 8.93 -6.47 5.28
CA GLY A 71 7.68 -6.62 6.01
C GLY A 71 6.50 -6.87 5.07
N SER A 72 5.29 -6.61 5.55
CA SER A 72 4.06 -6.87 4.81
C SER A 72 3.97 -6.07 3.52
N LYS A 73 3.52 -6.72 2.45
CA LYS A 73 3.34 -6.14 1.12
C LYS A 73 1.88 -6.09 0.75
N PHE A 74 1.51 -5.00 0.09
CA PHE A 74 0.18 -4.75 -0.42
C PHE A 74 0.24 -4.30 -1.87
N THR A 75 -0.75 -4.73 -2.65
CA THR A 75 -0.92 -4.36 -4.04
C THR A 75 -2.27 -3.65 -4.19
N PHE A 76 -2.23 -2.50 -4.85
CA PHE A 76 -3.37 -1.62 -5.06
C PHE A 76 -3.63 -1.49 -6.56
N TYR A 77 -4.76 -1.99 -7.04
CA TYR A 77 -5.10 -1.95 -8.45
C TYR A 77 -5.81 -0.64 -8.81
N LEU A 78 -5.33 0.03 -9.87
CA LEU A 78 -5.90 1.28 -10.43
C LEU A 78 -6.52 1.05 -11.80
#